data_AF-A0A942T666-F1
#
_entry.id   AF-A0A942T666-F1
#
_cell.length_a   1.000
_cell.length_b   1.000
_cell.length_c   1.000
_cell.angle_alpha   90.00
_cell.angle_beta   90.00
_cell.angle_gamma   90.00
#
_symmetry.space_group_name_H-M   'P 1'
#
loop_
_entity.id
_entity.type
_entity.pdbx_description
1 polymer ?
#
loop_
_entity_poly.entity_id
_entity_poly.type
_entity_poly.pdbx_seq_one_letter_code
_entity_poly.pdbx_strand_id
1 'polypeptide(L)' 'MNISYKNYQGGNNNLVVVESDGVVTTSLKDKDTAIRTHKRKLKRLKAKQK' A
#
# COMPACT_ATOMS: atom_id res chain seq x y z
N MET A 1 -10.26 -5.77 -8.43
CA MET A 1 -9.25 -5.63 -7.35
C MET A 1 -9.44 -4.26 -6.73
N ASN A 2 -10.16 -4.18 -5.62
CA ASN A 2 -10.47 -2.89 -4.99
C ASN A 2 -9.34 -2.53 -4.06
N ILE A 3 -8.61 -1.46 -4.40
CA ILE A 3 -7.55 -0.91 -3.55
C ILE A 3 -8.17 0.19 -2.70
N SER A 4 -8.21 -0.01 -1.39
CA SER A 4 -8.57 1.01 -0.43
C SER A 4 -7.35 1.87 -0.10
N TYR A 5 -7.54 3.18 -0.06
CA TYR A 5 -6.50 4.16 0.19
C TYR A 5 -6.94 5.09 1.31
N LYS A 6 -6.11 5.21 2.33
CA LYS A 6 -6.29 6.20 3.40
C LYS A 6 -4.99 6.97 3.59
N ASN A 7 -5.11 8.30 3.64
CA ASN A 7 -3.99 9.15 4.02
C ASN A 7 -4.29 9.78 5.38
N TYR A 8 -3.43 9.53 6.35
CA TYR A 8 -3.48 10.14 7.66
C TYR A 8 -2.42 11.24 7.71
N GLN A 9 -2.86 12.49 7.63
CA GLN A 9 -2.00 13.65 7.81
C GLN A 9 -2.03 14.05 9.29
N GLY A 10 -0.88 14.01 9.96
CA GLY A 10 -0.73 14.39 11.36
C GLY A 10 0.52 15.23 11.56
N GLY A 11 0.36 16.56 11.65
CA GLY A 11 1.47 17.50 11.78
C GLY A 11 2.49 17.36 10.63
N ASN A 12 3.77 17.17 10.96
CA ASN A 12 4.85 16.95 9.99
C ASN A 12 4.88 15.53 9.38
N ASN A 13 4.02 14.61 9.84
CA ASN A 13 4.03 13.22 9.37
C ASN A 13 2.86 12.93 8.41
N ASN A 14 3.17 12.23 7.33
CA ASN A 14 2.20 11.71 6.38
C ASN A 14 2.20 10.17 6.48
N LEU A 15 1.10 9.54 6.87
CA LEU A 15 0.96 8.08 6.90
C LEU A 15 -0.04 7.64 5.84
N VAL A 16 0.49 7.03 4.79
CA VAL A 16 -0.30 6.45 3.71
C VAL A 16 -0.55 4.97 3.99
N VAL A 17 -1.80 4.55 3.95
CA VAL A 17 -2.22 3.14 4.09
C VAL A 17 -2.91 2.71 2.80
N VAL A 18 -2.42 1.61 2.22
CA VAL A 18 -2.95 0.97 1.03
C VAL A 18 -3.31 -0.47 1.37
N GLU A 19 -4.55 -0.85 1.09
CA GLU A 19 -5.09 -2.17 1.42
C GLU A 19 -5.78 -2.79 0.21
N SER A 20 -5.46 -4.05 -0.09
CA SER A 20 -6.22 -4.89 -1.03
C SER A 20 -5.92 -6.37 -0.82
N ASP A 21 -6.88 -7.24 -1.14
CA ASP A 21 -6.74 -8.71 -1.09
C ASP A 21 -6.16 -9.23 0.25
N GLY A 22 -6.55 -8.63 1.38
CA GLY A 22 -6.04 -8.99 2.72
C GLY A 22 -4.60 -8.53 3.01
N VAL A 23 -3.98 -7.79 2.09
CA VAL A 23 -2.64 -7.24 2.24
C VAL A 23 -2.73 -5.77 2.61
N VAL A 24 -2.03 -5.39 3.68
CA VAL A 24 -1.86 -3.98 4.06
C VAL A 24 -0.43 -3.53 3.73
N THR A 25 -0.29 -2.30 3.25
CA THR A 25 0.99 -1.63 3.01
C THR A 25 0.90 -0.21 3.52
N THR A 26 1.80 0.14 4.43
CA THR A 26 1.93 1.49 4.97
C THR A 26 3.17 2.18 4.40
N SER A 27 3.13 3.51 4.28
CA SER A 27 4.28 4.31 3.87
C SER A 27 4.24 5.67 4.55
N LEU A 28 5.42 6.17 4.93
CA LEU A 28 5.58 7.53 5.47
C LEU A 28 5.91 8.57 4.39
N LYS A 29 5.94 8.15 3.12
CA LYS A 29 6.26 8.99 1.97
C LYS A 29 4.98 9.47 1.30
N ASP A 30 4.99 9.48 -0.03
CA ASP A 30 3.89 9.84 -0.90
C ASP A 30 2.99 8.65 -1.26
N LYS A 31 1.78 8.98 -1.70
CA LYS A 31 0.77 8.04 -2.19
C LYS A 31 1.29 7.10 -3.26
N ASP A 32 2.02 7.64 -4.24
CA ASP A 32 2.43 6.89 -5.42
C ASP A 32 3.48 5.84 -5.07
N THR A 33 4.41 6.18 -4.17
CA THR A 33 5.37 5.24 -3.61
C THR A 33 4.68 4.12 -2.82
N ALA A 34 3.66 4.43 -2.03
CA ALA A 34 2.90 3.43 -1.29
C ALA A 34 2.19 2.45 -2.24
N ILE A 35 1.49 2.97 -3.26
CA ILE A 35 0.78 2.15 -4.27
C ILE A 35 1.76 1.29 -5.07
N ARG A 36 2.90 1.86 -5.51
CA ARG A 36 3.92 1.12 -6.27
C ARG A 36 4.47 -0.05 -5.46
N THR A 37 4.76 0.18 -4.18
CA THR A 37 5.24 -0.86 -3.26
C THR A 37 4.18 -1.93 -3.04
N HIS A 38 2.93 -1.51 -2.84
CA HIS A 38 1.80 -2.40 -2.67
C HIS A 38 1.62 -3.33 -3.87
N LYS A 39 1.59 -2.79 -5.09
CA LYS A 39 1.51 -3.57 -6.35
C LYS A 39 2.66 -4.58 -6.48
N ARG A 40 3.90 -4.19 -6.14
CA ARG A 40 5.06 -5.11 -6.14
C ARG A 40 4.88 -6.26 -5.15
N LYS A 41 4.36 -5.98 -3.95
CA LYS A 41 4.08 -6.99 -2.92
C LYS A 41 3.03 -7.99 -3.39
N LEU A 42 1.94 -7.51 -3.98
CA LEU A 42 0.87 -8.34 -4.56
C LEU A 42 1.39 -9.22 -5.71
N LYS A 43 2.22 -8.68 -6.61
CA LYS A 43 2.84 -9.47 -7.69
C LYS A 43 3.67 -10.63 -7.14
N ARG A 44 4.47 -10.38 -6.08
CA ARG A 44 5.27 -11.41 -5.41
C ARG A 44 4.40 -12.48 -4.73
N LEU A 45 3.29 -12.08 -4.12
CA LEU A 45 2.37 -13.02 -3.48
C LEU A 45 1.66 -13.91 -4.50
N LYS A 46 1.19 -13.35 -5.62
CA LYS A 46 0.61 -14.14 -6.72
C LYS A 46 1.61 -15.14 -7.32
N ALA A 47 2.89 -14.74 -7.44
CA ALA A 47 3.93 -15.63 -7.94
C ALA A 47 4.26 -16.79 -6.97
N LYS A 48 4.04 -16.63 -5.67
CA LYS A 48 4.26 -17.68 -4.66
C LYS A 48 3.10 -18.67 -4.52
N GLN A 49 1.91 -18.33 -5.01
CA GLN A 49 0.73 -19.20 -4.97
C GLN A 49 0.63 -20.16 -6.17
N LYS A 50 1.62 -20.11 -7.07
CA LYS A 50 1.71 -20.92 -8.29
C LYS A 50 2.75 -22.01 -8.10
#